data_AF-A0A1Y3ELA4-F1
#
_entry.id   AF-A0A1Y3ELA4-F1
#
_cell.length_a   1.000
_cell.length_b   1.000
_cell.length_c   1.000
_cell.angle_alpha   90.00
_cell.angle_beta   90.00
_cell.angle_gamma   90.00
#
_symmetry.space_group_name_H-M   'P 1'
#
loop_
_entity.id
_entity.type
_entity.pdbx_description
1 polymer ?
#
loop_
_entity_poly.entity_id
_entity_poly.type
_entity_poly.pdbx_seq_one_letter_code
_entity_poly.pdbx_strand_id
1 'polypeptide(L)'
;MTRYRETHDLFHTLLQMPTNILGEVMVKWFEGIQFGFPMCITGGLFGAFRLYPKQRELFRLHLNWIVHNAKHSRFLMNVYWENYWTADLRELRA
;
A
#
# COMPACT_ATOMS: atom_id res chain seq x y z
N MET A 1 15.12 5.84 -3.51
CA MET A 1 14.33 5.40 -4.68
C MET A 1 14.49 3.91 -4.97
N THR A 2 15.71 3.36 -5.02
CA THR A 2 15.94 1.93 -5.33
C THR A 2 15.17 0.98 -4.42
N ARG A 3 15.36 1.04 -3.10
CA ARG A 3 14.64 0.18 -2.14
C ARG A 3 13.13 0.26 -2.29
N TYR A 4 12.60 1.48 -2.39
CA TYR A 4 11.17 1.70 -2.61
C TYR A 4 10.64 0.97 -3.86
N ARG A 5 11.36 1.06 -4.99
CA ARG A 5 10.96 0.40 -6.24
C ARG A 5 11.05 -1.12 -6.13
N GLU A 6 12.01 -1.64 -5.38
CA GLU A 6 12.18 -3.10 -5.16
C GLU A 6 11.10 -3.67 -4.24
N THR A 7 10.65 -2.91 -3.25
CA THR A 7 9.72 -3.40 -2.22
C THR A 7 8.26 -3.05 -2.50
N HIS A 8 7.97 -2.16 -3.45
CA HIS A 8 6.61 -1.70 -3.77
C HIS A 8 5.65 -2.87 -4.01
N ASP A 9 6.04 -3.83 -4.86
CA ASP A 9 5.21 -4.98 -5.20
C ASP A 9 4.96 -5.90 -3.99
N LEU A 10 5.90 -5.94 -3.03
CA LEU A 10 5.72 -6.71 -1.79
C LEU A 10 4.62 -6.11 -0.91
N PHE A 11 4.41 -4.79 -0.97
CA PHE A 11 3.35 -4.12 -0.21
C PHE A 11 1.97 -4.52 -0.71
N HIS A 12 1.80 -4.79 -2.01
CA HIS A 12 0.56 -5.37 -2.55
C HIS A 12 0.26 -6.72 -1.92
N THR A 13 1.26 -7.60 -1.84
CA THR A 13 1.12 -8.92 -1.22
C THR A 13 0.82 -8.82 0.28
N LEU A 14 1.54 -7.93 0.99
CA LEU A 14 1.33 -7.72 2.42
C LEU A 14 -0.06 -7.18 2.71
N LEU A 15 -0.53 -6.18 1.97
CA LEU A 15 -1.81 -5.53 2.19
C LEU A 15 -2.99 -6.24 1.54
N GLN A 16 -2.75 -7.37 0.85
CA GLN A 16 -3.75 -8.09 0.04
C GLN A 16 -4.43 -7.20 -1.01
N MET A 17 -3.69 -6.25 -1.58
CA MET A 17 -4.21 -5.32 -2.57
C MET A 17 -3.89 -5.81 -3.97
N PRO A 18 -4.88 -5.96 -4.86
CA PRO A 18 -4.64 -6.37 -6.25
C PRO A 18 -3.85 -5.30 -7.02
N THR A 19 -3.15 -5.68 -8.08
CA THR A 19 -2.40 -4.76 -8.98
C THR A 19 -3.29 -4.06 -10.01
N ASN A 20 -4.58 -3.89 -9.70
CA ASN A 20 -5.50 -3.10 -10.51
C ASN A 20 -5.45 -1.63 -10.09
N ILE A 21 -6.04 -0.72 -10.87
CA ILE A 21 -6.01 0.72 -10.58
C ILE A 21 -6.50 1.05 -9.16
N LEU A 22 -7.49 0.32 -8.63
CA LEU A 22 -7.96 0.54 -7.27
C LEU A 22 -6.90 0.16 -6.24
N GLY A 23 -6.32 -1.03 -6.33
CA GLY A 23 -5.30 -1.48 -5.38
C GLY A 23 -4.00 -0.68 -5.48
N GLU A 24 -3.59 -0.28 -6.69
CA GLU A 24 -2.50 0.69 -6.90
C GLU A 24 -2.75 1.98 -6.13
N VAL A 25 -3.96 2.54 -6.24
CA VAL A 25 -4.33 3.74 -5.50
C VAL A 25 -4.30 3.50 -3.99
N MET A 26 -4.82 2.37 -3.50
CA MET A 26 -4.77 2.03 -2.08
C MET A 26 -3.33 1.94 -1.55
N VAL A 27 -2.43 1.26 -2.28
CA VAL A 27 -1.03 1.13 -1.89
C VAL A 27 -0.33 2.48 -1.95
N LYS A 28 -0.56 3.32 -2.97
CA LYS A 28 -0.01 4.69 -3.02
C LYS A 28 -0.46 5.56 -1.85
N TRP A 29 -1.71 5.40 -1.39
CA TRP A 29 -2.19 6.06 -0.17
C TRP A 29 -1.45 5.57 1.08
N PHE A 30 -1.25 4.25 1.21
CA PHE A 30 -0.45 3.67 2.29
C PHE A 30 0.99 4.22 2.28
N GLU A 31 1.65 4.18 1.12
CA GLU A 31 3.01 4.65 0.90
C GLU A 31 3.14 6.16 1.15
N GLY A 32 2.16 6.94 0.73
CA GLY A 32 2.10 8.37 0.98
C GLY A 32 2.04 8.71 2.47
N ILE A 33 1.32 7.91 3.25
CA ILE A 33 1.20 8.09 4.70
C ILE A 33 2.46 7.62 5.43
N GLN A 34 3.05 6.47 5.08
CA GLN A 34 4.25 5.97 5.75
C GLN A 34 5.53 6.72 5.35
N PHE A 35 5.73 6.95 4.05
CA PHE A 35 7.01 7.40 3.51
C PHE A 35 7.03 8.89 3.20
N GLY A 36 5.86 9.51 3.03
CA GLY A 36 5.75 10.94 2.74
C GLY A 36 6.24 11.35 1.35
N PHE A 37 6.46 10.41 0.42
CA PHE A 37 6.96 10.77 -0.90
C PHE A 37 5.91 11.52 -1.73
N PRO A 38 6.27 12.67 -2.34
CA PRO A 38 5.34 13.46 -3.15
C PRO A 38 4.68 12.66 -4.28
N MET A 39 5.40 11.73 -4.90
CA MET A 39 4.88 10.86 -5.97
C MET A 39 3.82 9.86 -5.48
N CYS A 40 3.90 9.40 -4.24
CA CYS A 40 2.91 8.48 -3.67
C CYS A 40 1.63 9.23 -3.33
N ILE A 41 1.76 10.41 -2.72
CA ILE A 41 0.64 11.29 -2.38
C ILE A 41 -0.09 11.73 -3.65
N THR A 42 0.65 12.23 -4.65
CA THR A 42 0.06 12.66 -5.92
C THR A 42 -0.52 11.48 -6.69
N GLY A 43 0.16 10.34 -6.73
CA GLY A 43 -0.36 9.11 -7.35
C GLY A 43 -1.67 8.62 -6.73
N GLY A 44 -1.78 8.67 -5.40
CA GLY A 44 -3.02 8.33 -4.68
C GLY A 44 -4.16 9.31 -4.97
N LEU A 45 -3.88 10.61 -5.05
CA LEU A 45 -4.88 11.65 -5.35
C LEU A 45 -5.36 11.58 -6.81
N PHE A 46 -4.43 11.58 -7.78
CA PHE A 46 -4.77 11.52 -9.20
C PHE A 46 -5.39 10.18 -9.58
N GLY A 47 -4.90 9.08 -9.00
CA GLY A 47 -5.48 7.77 -9.24
C GLY A 47 -6.90 7.65 -8.67
N ALA A 48 -7.17 8.21 -7.48
CA ALA A 48 -8.53 8.25 -6.92
C ALA A 48 -9.52 9.02 -7.81
N PHE A 49 -9.06 10.09 -8.47
CA PHE A 49 -9.88 10.83 -9.43
C PHE A 49 -10.29 9.99 -10.64
N ARG A 50 -9.39 9.11 -11.11
CA ARG A 50 -9.60 8.23 -12.28
C ARG A 50 -10.48 7.00 -12.00
N LEU A 51 -10.82 6.71 -10.74
CA LEU A 51 -11.62 5.54 -10.37
C LEU A 51 -13.07 5.63 -10.88
N TYR A 52 -13.61 4.49 -11.35
CA TYR A 52 -15.04 4.35 -11.68
C TYR A 52 -15.91 4.43 -10.42
N PRO A 53 -17.22 4.77 -10.53
CA PRO A 53 -18.10 4.92 -9.37
C PRO A 53 -18.10 3.73 -8.40
N LYS A 54 -18.17 2.49 -8.92
CA LYS A 54 -18.09 1.27 -8.11
C LYS A 54 -16.75 1.12 -7.39
N GLN A 55 -15.65 1.48 -8.04
CA GLN A 55 -14.32 1.43 -7.43
C GLN A 55 -14.14 2.51 -6.36
N ARG A 56 -14.76 3.68 -6.52
CA ARG A 56 -14.73 4.75 -5.49
C ARG A 56 -15.46 4.33 -4.22
N GLU A 57 -16.55 3.58 -4.34
CA GLU A 57 -17.25 3.04 -3.17
C GLU A 57 -16.35 2.03 -2.42
N LEU A 58 -15.77 1.08 -3.14
CA LEU A 58 -14.79 0.15 -2.57
C LEU A 58 -13.58 0.87 -1.96
N PHE A 59 -13.05 1.89 -2.62
CA PHE A 59 -11.97 2.74 -2.12
C PHE A 59 -12.35 3.35 -0.76
N ARG A 60 -13.54 3.97 -0.66
CA ARG A 60 -14.02 4.59 0.58
C ARG A 60 -14.16 3.59 1.73
N LEU A 61 -14.64 2.38 1.43
CA LEU A 61 -14.76 1.30 2.43
C LEU A 61 -13.39 0.90 3.01
N HIS A 62 -12.36 0.83 2.17
CA HIS A 62 -11.01 0.40 2.59
C HIS A 62 -10.12 1.55 3.07
N LEU A 63 -10.50 2.81 2.84
CA LEU A 63 -9.67 3.98 3.13
C LEU A 63 -9.29 4.05 4.61
N ASN A 64 -10.27 3.92 5.51
CA ASN A 64 -10.03 3.95 6.94
C ASN A 64 -9.10 2.81 7.38
N TRP A 65 -9.26 1.63 6.79
CA TRP A 65 -8.38 0.48 7.05
C TRP A 65 -6.94 0.77 6.60
N ILE A 66 -6.73 1.28 5.38
CA ILE A 66 -5.38 1.64 4.91
C ILE A 66 -4.75 2.72 5.78
N VAL A 67 -5.49 3.78 6.13
CA VAL A 67 -4.97 4.87 6.98
C VAL A 67 -4.60 4.33 8.36
N HIS A 68 -5.43 3.47 8.95
CA HIS A 68 -5.14 2.85 10.23
C HIS A 68 -3.86 1.99 10.16
N ASN A 69 -3.77 1.10 9.17
CA ASN A 69 -2.61 0.23 8.98
C ASN A 69 -1.34 1.02 8.70
N ALA A 70 -1.38 2.06 7.85
CA ALA A 70 -0.21 2.87 7.55
C ALA A 70 0.37 3.57 8.80
N LYS A 71 -0.49 3.98 9.74
CA LYS A 71 -0.09 4.65 10.98
C LYS A 71 0.40 3.70 12.09
N HIS A 72 -0.11 2.47 12.14
CA HIS A 72 0.18 1.53 13.23
C HIS A 72 1.14 0.41 12.84
N SER A 73 1.39 0.20 11.55
CA SER A 73 2.37 -0.77 11.09
C SER A 73 3.80 -0.26 11.26
N ARG A 74 4.75 -1.20 11.30
CA ARG A 74 6.17 -0.87 11.25
C ARG A 74 6.51 -0.20 9.92
N PHE A 75 7.54 0.64 9.92
CA PHE A 75 8.03 1.29 8.72
C PHE A 75 8.56 0.25 7.70
N LEU A 76 7.80 0.00 6.63
CA LEU A 76 7.99 -1.16 5.76
C LEU A 76 9.26 -1.10 4.89
N MET A 77 9.77 0.10 4.62
CA MET A 77 11.04 0.27 3.90
C MET A 77 12.26 -0.21 4.70
N ASN A 78 12.15 -0.32 6.03
CA ASN A 78 13.22 -0.81 6.91
C ASN A 78 13.08 -2.29 7.26
N VAL A 79 12.19 -3.02 6.58
CA VAL A 79 12.05 -4.47 6.71
C VAL A 79 13.00 -5.15 5.73
N TYR A 80 13.77 -6.13 6.21
CA TYR A 80 14.63 -7.00 5.41
C TYR A 80 13.80 -8.15 4.83
N TRP A 81 13.02 -7.86 3.78
CA TRP A 81 12.10 -8.78 3.12
C TRP A 81 12.75 -10.10 2.69
N GLU A 82 14.01 -10.04 2.30
CA GLU A 82 14.86 -11.18 1.97
C GLU A 82 14.92 -12.29 3.04
N ASN A 83 14.69 -11.94 4.31
CA ASN A 83 14.70 -12.91 5.43
C ASN A 83 13.35 -13.60 5.63
N TYR A 84 12.30 -13.19 4.92
CA TYR A 84 10.92 -13.62 5.17
C TYR A 84 10.27 -14.38 4.00
N TRP A 85 11.05 -14.81 3.00
CA TRP A 85 10.50 -15.51 1.83
C TRP A 85 9.76 -16.81 2.15
N THR A 86 10.15 -17.50 3.23
CA THR A 86 9.52 -18.75 3.68
C THR A 86 8.52 -18.56 4.82
N ALA A 87 8.36 -17.34 5.33
CA ALA A 87 7.46 -17.04 6.44
C ALA A 87 5.99 -17.06 5.98
N ASP A 88 5.07 -17.46 6.87
CA ASP A 88 3.64 -17.37 6.58
C ASP A 88 3.19 -15.90 6.58
N LEU A 89 2.47 -15.49 5.54
CA LEU A 89 1.99 -14.10 5.40
C LEU A 89 1.07 -13.67 6.55
N ARG A 90 0.37 -14.59 7.21
CA ARG A 90 -0.47 -14.27 8.37
C ARG A 90 0.38 -13.92 9.58
N GLU A 91 1.48 -14.63 9.80
CA GLU A 91 2.44 -14.32 10.86
C GLU A 91 3.13 -12.98 10.59
N LEU A 92 3.44 -12.69 9.33
CA LEU A 92 4.09 -11.43 8.95
C LEU A 92 3.17 -10.21 9.09
N ARG A 93 1.85 -10.41 9.08
CA ARG A 93 0.84 -9.36 9.30
C ARG A 93 0.39 -9.22 10.76
N ALA A 94 0.69 -10.20 11.61
CA ALA A 94 0.32 -10.19 13.03
C ALA A 94 1.11 -9.12 13.79
#